data_AF-A0AAW0MJV5-F1
#
_entry.id   AF-A0AAW0MJV5-F1
#
_cell.length_a   1.000
_cell.length_b   1.000
_cell.length_c   1.000
_cell.angle_alpha   90.00
_cell.angle_beta   90.00
_cell.angle_gamma   90.00
#
_symmetry.space_group_name_H-M   'P 1'
#
loop_
_entity.id
_entity.type
_entity.pdbx_description
1 polymer ?
#
loop_
_entity_poly.entity_id
_entity_poly.type
_entity_poly.pdbx_seq_one_letter_code
_entity_poly.pdbx_strand_id
1 'polypeptide(L)' 'MDTEAQRRFPADLLFTSSSGELWRMVRIGGQPLGYDDCGIVAQISRPLADSDISAYYISTFSFDHTLVPDEDI' A
#
# COMPACT_ATOMS: atom_id res chain seq x y z
N MET A 1 -6.24 0.37 -6.75
CA MET A 1 -7.61 -0.06 -7.08
C MET A 1 -7.63 -1.58 -7.07
N ASP A 2 -8.70 -2.21 -6.61
CA ASP A 2 -8.81 -3.67 -6.66
C ASP A 2 -9.12 -4.19 -8.08
N THR A 3 -8.88 -5.49 -8.29
CA THR A 3 -9.02 -6.14 -9.59
C THR A 3 -10.47 -6.20 -10.07
N GLU A 4 -11.46 -6.20 -9.17
CA GLU A 4 -12.88 -6.22 -9.54
C GLU A 4 -13.30 -4.87 -10.11
N ALA A 5 -12.90 -3.78 -9.47
CA ALA A 5 -13.11 -2.41 -9.93
C ALA A 5 -12.37 -2.18 -11.27
N GLN A 6 -11.16 -2.71 -11.44
CA GLN A 6 -10.42 -2.62 -12.70
C GLN A 6 -11.19 -3.23 -13.88
N ARG A 7 -11.87 -4.36 -13.69
CA ARG A 7 -12.64 -5.04 -14.75
C ARG A 7 -13.85 -4.24 -15.26
N ARG A 8 -14.25 -3.18 -14.54
CA ARG A 8 -15.34 -2.29 -14.95
C ARG A 8 -14.89 -1.25 -15.98
N PHE A 9 -13.59 -1.06 -16.15
CA PHE A 9 -13.03 -0.16 -17.16
C PHE A 9 -12.88 -0.87 -18.51
N PRO A 10 -13.06 -0.16 -19.63
CA PRO A 10 -12.73 -0.69 -20.95
C PRO A 10 -11.27 -1.15 -21.03
N ALA A 11 -11.03 -2.18 -21.84
CA ALA A 11 -9.68 -2.67 -22.12
C ALA A 11 -8.80 -1.57 -22.76
N ASP A 12 -7.49 -1.69 -22.57
CA ASP A 12 -6.46 -0.82 -23.17
C ASP A 12 -6.49 0.67 -22.78
N LEU A 13 -7.28 1.05 -21.76
CA LEU A 13 -7.29 2.40 -21.20
C LEU A 13 -6.43 2.56 -19.95
N LEU A 14 -6.26 1.48 -19.18
CA LEU A 14 -5.49 1.48 -17.95
C LEU A 14 -4.09 0.92 -18.21
N PHE A 15 -3.09 1.77 -18.03
CA PHE A 15 -1.68 1.39 -18.18
C PHE A 15 -1.08 1.07 -16.81
N THR A 16 -0.35 -0.05 -16.73
CA THR A 16 0.38 -0.48 -15.53
C THR A 16 1.81 -0.83 -15.92
N SER A 17 2.76 -0.56 -15.03
CA SER A 17 4.14 -1.05 -15.13
C SER A 17 4.31 -2.45 -14.56
N SER A 18 3.28 -3.01 -13.91
CA SER A 18 3.37 -4.36 -13.34
C SER A 18 3.33 -5.44 -14.43
N SER A 19 4.22 -6.43 -14.29
CA SER A 19 4.29 -7.63 -15.13
C SER A 19 3.31 -8.74 -14.71
N GLY A 20 2.23 -8.37 -14.02
CA GLY A 20 1.26 -9.31 -13.43
C GLY A 20 1.32 -9.39 -11.90
N GLU A 21 2.34 -8.81 -11.27
CA GLU A 21 2.42 -8.65 -9.82
C GLU A 21 1.29 -7.73 -9.29
N LEU A 22 0.64 -8.20 -8.24
CA LEU A 22 -0.39 -7.46 -7.51
C LEU A 22 0.19 -6.96 -6.18
N TRP A 23 -0.50 -5.96 -5.62
CA TRP A 23 -0.10 -5.32 -4.37
C TRP A 23 -1.08 -5.69 -3.26
N ARG A 24 -0.54 -6.03 -2.09
CA ARG A 24 -1.31 -6.30 -0.87
C ARG A 24 -1.26 -5.15 0.10
N MET A 25 -2.42 -4.82 0.63
CA MET A 25 -2.60 -3.72 1.56
C MET A 25 -2.48 -4.20 3.00
N VAL A 26 -1.57 -3.56 3.74
CA VAL A 26 -1.49 -3.61 5.20
C VAL A 26 -2.05 -2.29 5.74
N ARG A 27 -3.17 -2.37 6.49
CA ARG A 27 -3.74 -1.22 7.18
C ARG A 27 -3.08 -1.04 8.54
N ILE A 28 -2.66 0.19 8.82
CA ILE A 28 -1.95 0.57 10.04
C ILE A 28 -2.89 1.42 10.91
N GLY A 29 -2.94 1.09 12.19
CA GLY A 29 -3.80 1.74 13.19
C GLY A 29 -4.99 0.89 13.58
N GLY A 30 -5.15 0.67 14.89
CA GLY A 30 -6.35 0.07 15.48
C GLY A 30 -7.45 1.11 15.78
N GLN A 31 -7.08 2.39 15.83
CA GLN A 31 -7.91 3.58 16.06
C GLN A 31 -7.40 4.72 15.14
N PRO A 32 -8.16 5.82 14.95
CA PRO A 32 -7.69 6.94 14.15
C PRO A 32 -6.35 7.49 14.65
N LEU A 33 -5.37 7.60 13.76
CA LEU A 33 -3.99 7.97 14.08
C LEU A 33 -3.83 9.47 14.40
N GLY A 34 -4.75 10.32 13.92
CA GLY A 34 -4.60 11.76 14.05
C GLY A 34 -3.40 12.29 13.25
N TYR A 35 -2.86 13.44 13.67
CA TYR A 35 -1.80 14.15 12.92
C TYR A 35 -0.60 14.55 13.76
N ASP A 36 -0.63 14.31 15.08
CA ASP A 36 0.40 14.76 16.01
C ASP A 36 1.43 13.65 16.33
N ASP A 37 1.07 12.39 16.09
CA ASP A 37 1.93 11.23 16.35
C ASP A 37 2.99 11.05 15.25
N CYS A 38 4.24 11.26 15.62
CA CYS A 38 5.39 11.08 14.72
C CYS A 38 5.90 9.62 14.72
N GLY A 39 6.55 9.22 13.62
CA GLY A 39 7.30 7.97 13.54
C GLY A 39 6.50 6.75 13.11
N ILE A 40 5.18 6.87 12.89
CA ILE A 40 4.33 5.77 12.39
C ILE A 40 4.88 5.23 11.06
N VAL A 41 5.14 6.11 10.08
CA VAL A 41 5.75 5.72 8.79
C VAL A 41 7.09 5.05 9.01
N ALA A 42 7.94 5.58 9.89
CA ALA A 42 9.29 5.06 10.13
C ALA A 42 9.29 3.65 10.73
N GLN A 43 8.32 3.33 11.60
CA GLN A 43 8.16 1.99 12.17
C GLN A 43 7.79 0.93 11.13
N ILE A 44 7.27 1.36 9.97
CA ILE A 44 6.86 0.47 8.89
C ILE A 44 7.90 0.46 7.77
N SER A 45 8.34 1.63 7.31
CA SER A 45 9.26 1.73 6.18
C SER A 45 10.65 1.19 6.49
N ARG A 46 11.11 1.31 7.74
CA ARG A 46 12.43 0.82 8.15
C ARG A 46 12.57 -0.70 8.05
N PRO A 47 11.73 -1.53 8.70
CA PRO A 47 11.86 -2.98 8.58
C PRO A 47 11.64 -3.49 7.15
N LEU A 48 10.79 -2.83 6.36
CA LEU A 48 10.61 -3.16 4.94
C LEU A 48 11.88 -2.87 4.13
N ALA A 49 12.50 -1.71 4.35
CA ALA A 49 13.77 -1.37 3.71
C ALA A 49 14.92 -2.28 4.16
N ASP A 50 14.99 -2.62 5.46
CA ASP A 50 15.97 -3.58 5.99
C ASP A 50 15.79 -4.99 5.38
N SER A 51 14.61 -5.30 4.85
CA SER A 51 14.28 -6.56 4.18
C SER A 51 14.27 -6.47 2.65
N ASP A 52 14.66 -5.32 2.07
CA ASP A 52 14.62 -5.03 0.63
C ASP A 52 13.23 -5.18 -0.01
N ILE A 53 12.16 -4.97 0.76
CA ILE A 53 10.78 -5.03 0.30
C ILE A 53 10.33 -3.65 -0.16
N SER A 54 9.94 -3.54 -1.44
CA SER A 54 9.36 -2.32 -1.99
C SER A 54 7.97 -2.04 -1.41
N ALA A 55 7.66 -0.78 -1.16
CA ALA A 55 6.35 -0.43 -0.64
C ALA A 55 5.86 0.94 -1.10
N TYR A 56 4.56 1.05 -1.39
CA TYR A 56 3.87 2.35 -1.46
C TYR A 56 3.19 2.63 -0.14
N TYR A 57 3.25 3.88 0.31
CA TYR A 57 2.64 4.31 1.56
C TYR A 57 1.64 5.44 1.32
N ILE A 58 0.41 5.27 1.82
CA ILE A 58 -0.69 6.24 1.66
C ILE A 58 -1.33 6.48 3.03
N SER A 59 -1.16 7.70 3.52
CA SER A 59 -1.89 8.18 4.69
C SER A 59 -3.27 8.69 4.28
N THR A 60 -4.28 8.29 5.02
CA THR A 60 -5.65 8.81 4.89
C THR A 60 -6.01 9.62 6.14
N PHE A 61 -7.24 10.13 6.22
CA PHE A 61 -7.65 10.95 7.37
C PHE A 61 -7.48 10.22 8.72
N SER A 62 -7.80 8.93 8.78
CA SER A 62 -7.78 8.17 10.03
C SER A 62 -6.69 7.10 10.10
N PHE A 63 -6.25 6.57 8.97
CA PHE A 63 -5.39 5.38 8.94
C PHE A 63 -4.33 5.51 7.87
N ASP A 64 -3.24 4.78 8.09
CA ASP A 64 -2.20 4.62 7.11
C ASP A 64 -2.32 3.26 6.42
N HIS A 65 -1.92 3.23 5.15
CA HIS A 65 -1.99 2.03 4.32
C HIS A 65 -0.67 1.84 3.62
N THR A 66 -0.06 0.67 3.79
CA THR A 66 1.12 0.25 3.03
C THR A 66 0.73 -0.80 2.02
N LEU A 67 1.15 -0.62 0.77
CA LEU A 67 1.04 -1.60 -0.29
C LEU A 67 2.39 -2.26 -0.48
N VAL A 68 2.46 -3.58 -0.33
CA VAL A 68 3.66 -4.41 -0.58
C VAL A 68 3.37 -5.41 -1.71
N PRO A 69 4.38 -5.96 -2.41
CA PRO A 69 4.16 -7.04 -3.37
C PRO A 69 3.42 -8.22 -2.73
N ASP A 70 2.47 -8.84 -3.44
CA ASP A 70 1.70 -10.00 -2.95
C ASP A 70 2.59 -11.22 -2.67
N GLU A 71 3.75 -11.31 -3.32
CA GLU A 71 4.74 -12.38 -3.10
C GLU A 71 5.56 -12.25 -1.81
N ASP A 72 5.61 -11.05 -1.23
CA ASP A 72 6.38 -10.74 -0.01
C ASP A 72 5.51 -10.80 1.27
N ILE A 73 4.28 -11.33 1.17
CA ILE A 73 3.30 -11.46 2.27
C ILE A 73 2.89 -12.92 2.51
#